data_AF-A0A2Z6M701-F1
#
_entry.id   AF-A0A2Z6M701-F1
#
_cell.length_a   1.000
_cell.length_b   1.000
_cell.length_c   1.000
_cell.angle_alpha   90.00
_cell.angle_beta   90.00
_cell.angle_gamma   90.00
#
_symmetry.space_group_name_H-M   'P 1'
#
loop_
_entity.id
_entity.type
_entity.pdbx_description
1 polymer ?
#
loop_
_entity_poly.entity_id
_entity_poly.type
_entity_poly.pdbx_seq_one_letter_code
_entity_poly.pdbx_strand_id
1 'polypeptide(L)'
;MVVYCFDTLVAHYNGDQPPPPSFEDGHHPLFVTWKKVVNGGEPRLRGCIGSLEARGLINGFRDYALTSALRDRRFPPIEARELPLLECTVSILTDYETANDYLDWEVGKHGIIIEFSDPDYNTRRSATYLPEVAAHEVV
;
A
#
# COMPACT_ATOMS: atom_id res chain seq x y z
N MET A 1 11.37 -7.51 2.82
CA MET A 1 9.99 -7.30 2.32
C MET A 1 9.97 -6.33 1.13
N VAL A 2 10.38 -5.06 1.27
CA VAL A 2 10.39 -4.08 0.15
C VAL A 2 11.18 -4.56 -1.08
N VAL A 3 12.38 -5.12 -0.87
CA VAL A 3 13.19 -5.71 -1.94
C VAL A 3 12.42 -6.79 -2.71
N TYR A 4 11.67 -7.64 -2.02
CA TYR A 4 10.87 -8.69 -2.65
C TYR A 4 9.72 -8.13 -3.52
N CYS A 5 9.13 -6.99 -3.13
CA CYS A 5 8.16 -6.29 -3.97
C CYS A 5 8.82 -5.77 -5.27
N PHE A 6 10.03 -5.19 -5.17
CA PHE A 6 10.82 -4.79 -6.34
C PHE A 6 11.18 -5.99 -7.21
N ASP A 7 11.72 -7.05 -6.63
CA ASP A 7 12.11 -8.25 -7.37
C ASP A 7 10.90 -8.87 -8.08
N THR A 8 9.72 -8.85 -7.46
CA THR A 8 8.47 -9.31 -8.07
C THR A 8 8.11 -8.48 -9.30
N LEU A 9 8.22 -7.15 -9.21
CA LEU A 9 7.92 -6.27 -10.33
C LEU A 9 8.98 -6.37 -11.45
N VAL A 10 10.25 -6.50 -11.10
CA VAL A 10 11.36 -6.72 -12.06
C VAL A 10 11.17 -8.05 -12.79
N ALA A 11 10.91 -9.13 -12.05
CA ALA A 11 10.67 -10.45 -12.61
C ALA A 11 9.47 -10.45 -13.57
N HIS A 12 8.41 -9.68 -13.28
CA HIS A 12 7.28 -9.51 -14.18
C HIS A 12 7.70 -8.94 -15.55
N TYR A 13 8.56 -7.92 -15.61
CA TYR A 13 9.03 -7.37 -16.89
C TYR A 13 10.04 -8.27 -17.61
N ASN A 14 10.82 -9.04 -16.86
CA ASN A 14 11.80 -9.97 -17.43
C ASN A 14 11.17 -11.29 -17.89
N GLY A 15 9.94 -11.60 -17.45
CA GLY A 15 9.29 -12.88 -17.71
C GLY A 15 9.79 -14.01 -16.82
N ASP A 16 10.44 -13.68 -15.71
CA ASP A 16 11.05 -14.63 -14.77
C ASP A 16 10.23 -14.79 -13.48
N GLN A 17 10.67 -15.67 -12.59
CA GLN A 17 10.16 -15.75 -11.22
C GLN A 17 11.01 -14.88 -10.29
N PRO A 18 10.39 -14.21 -9.29
CA PRO A 18 11.17 -13.52 -8.27
C PRO A 18 12.00 -14.52 -7.46
N PRO A 19 13.17 -14.09 -6.93
CA PRO A 19 13.94 -14.90 -6.00
C PRO A 19 13.10 -15.20 -4.74
N PRO A 20 13.45 -16.26 -3.99
CA PRO A 20 12.79 -16.57 -2.73
C PRO A 20 12.85 -15.37 -1.74
N PRO A 21 11.78 -15.13 -0.97
CA PRO A 21 11.78 -14.06 0.03
C PRO A 21 12.79 -14.34 1.14
N SER A 22 13.45 -13.29 1.64
CA SER A 22 14.40 -13.34 2.76
C SER A 22 13.75 -13.09 4.13
N PHE A 23 12.44 -13.28 4.24
CA PHE A 23 11.65 -13.05 5.44
C PHE A 23 10.66 -14.20 5.65
N GLU A 24 10.28 -14.41 6.90
CA GLU A 24 9.32 -15.44 7.28
C GLU A 24 7.90 -15.07 6.84
N ASP A 25 7.10 -16.10 6.57
CA ASP A 25 5.69 -15.88 6.30
C ASP A 25 4.93 -15.53 7.58
N GLY A 26 3.76 -14.91 7.42
CA GLY A 26 2.90 -14.49 8.51
C GLY A 26 1.53 -14.09 7.95
N HIS A 27 0.52 -13.95 8.80
CA HIS A 27 -0.82 -13.56 8.36
C HIS A 27 -1.17 -12.19 8.90
N HIS A 28 -1.08 -11.18 8.04
CA HIS A 28 -1.38 -9.80 8.42
C HIS A 28 -2.08 -9.06 7.29
N PRO A 29 -2.95 -8.08 7.61
CA PRO A 29 -3.39 -7.10 6.66
C PRO A 29 -2.17 -6.29 6.18
N LEU A 30 -2.13 -5.99 4.88
CA LEU A 30 -0.96 -5.36 4.28
C LEU A 30 -1.30 -4.51 3.07
N PHE A 31 -0.47 -3.51 2.82
CA PHE A 31 -0.53 -2.65 1.65
C PHE A 31 0.85 -2.53 1.01
N VAL A 32 0.88 -2.43 -0.32
CA VAL A 32 2.08 -2.07 -1.08
C VAL A 32 1.81 -0.75 -1.77
N THR A 33 2.69 0.21 -1.54
CA THR A 33 2.63 1.56 -2.07
C THR A 33 3.87 1.82 -2.93
N TRP A 34 3.65 2.24 -4.17
CA TRP A 34 4.67 2.76 -5.06
C TRP A 34 4.60 4.28 -5.09
N LYS A 35 5.74 4.93 -4.95
CA LYS A 35 5.93 6.34 -5.28
C LYS A 35 6.97 6.47 -6.39
N LYS A 36 7.01 7.61 -7.06
CA LYS A 36 7.96 7.91 -8.13
C LYS A 36 8.55 9.30 -7.94
N VAL A 37 9.87 9.39 -8.01
CA VAL A 37 10.59 10.66 -8.08
C VAL A 37 10.33 11.32 -9.44
N VAL A 38 9.88 12.57 -9.43
CA VAL A 38 9.64 13.36 -10.65
C VAL A 38 10.56 14.57 -10.63
N ASN A 39 11.43 14.69 -11.64
CA ASN A 39 12.33 15.83 -11.83
C ASN A 39 13.22 16.16 -10.60
N GLY A 40 13.61 15.14 -9.83
CA GLY A 40 14.45 15.31 -8.64
C GLY A 40 13.74 15.93 -7.43
N GLY A 41 12.41 16.09 -7.48
CA GLY A 41 11.59 16.50 -6.34
C GLY A 41 11.12 15.32 -5.48
N GLU A 42 10.25 15.61 -4.52
CA GLU A 42 9.69 14.61 -3.60
C GLU A 42 8.95 13.48 -4.34
N PRO A 43 9.11 12.21 -3.91
CA PRO A 43 8.39 11.08 -4.48
C PRO A 43 6.87 11.25 -4.41
N ARG A 44 6.19 11.08 -5.54
CA ARG A 44 4.72 11.18 -5.63
C ARG A 44 4.08 9.81 -5.76
N LEU A 45 2.90 9.63 -5.18
CA LEU A 45 2.13 8.39 -5.27
C LEU A 45 1.97 7.93 -6.73
N ARG A 46 2.29 6.66 -6.99
CA ARG A 46 2.26 6.01 -8.30
C ARG A 46 1.39 4.75 -8.33
N GLY A 47 1.00 4.25 -7.15
CA GLY A 47 0.02 3.18 -6.95
C GLY A 47 0.00 2.74 -5.49
N CYS A 48 -1.16 2.34 -4.96
CA CYS A 48 -1.27 1.82 -3.59
C CYS A 48 -2.48 0.90 -3.48
N ILE A 49 -2.25 -0.38 -3.20
CA ILE A 49 -3.29 -1.41 -3.05
C ILE A 49 -2.89 -2.38 -1.95
N GLY A 50 -3.88 -2.89 -1.22
CA GLY A 50 -3.69 -3.84 -0.13
C GLY A 50 -4.99 -4.50 0.31
N SER A 51 -4.94 -5.08 1.50
CA SER A 51 -6.08 -5.70 2.16
C SER A 51 -6.12 -5.32 3.63
N LEU A 52 -7.33 -5.10 4.13
CA LEU A 52 -7.62 -5.05 5.57
C LEU A 52 -7.82 -6.45 6.18
N GLU A 53 -7.98 -7.48 5.34
CA GLU A 53 -8.00 -8.87 5.79
C GLU A 53 -6.59 -9.43 5.86
N ALA A 54 -6.33 -10.32 6.82
CA ALA A 54 -5.05 -10.98 6.94
C ALA A 54 -4.73 -11.84 5.71
N ARG A 55 -3.55 -11.65 5.14
CA ARG A 55 -3.01 -12.44 4.03
C ARG A 55 -1.65 -12.99 4.42
N GLY A 56 -1.29 -14.16 3.86
CA GLY A 56 0.08 -14.66 3.90
C GLY A 56 1.02 -13.60 3.33
N LEU A 57 2.01 -13.13 4.10
CA LEU A 57 2.89 -12.02 3.73
C LEU A 57 3.60 -12.27 2.41
N ILE A 58 4.08 -13.50 2.17
CA ILE A 58 4.81 -13.81 0.93
C ILE A 58 3.91 -13.65 -0.30
N ASN A 59 2.76 -14.33 -0.30
CA ASN A 59 1.82 -14.27 -1.42
C ASN A 59 1.18 -12.88 -1.54
N GLY A 60 0.82 -12.27 -0.41
CA GLY A 60 0.22 -10.95 -0.36
C GLY A 60 1.17 -9.88 -0.88
N PHE A 61 2.44 -9.85 -0.48
CA PHE A 61 3.39 -8.90 -1.05
C PHE A 61 3.65 -9.12 -2.54
N ARG A 62 3.68 -10.37 -3.00
CA ARG A 62 3.79 -10.68 -4.43
C ARG A 62 2.60 -10.11 -5.21
N ASP A 63 1.39 -10.43 -4.77
CA ASP A 63 0.15 -10.06 -5.47
C ASP A 63 -0.10 -8.55 -5.41
N TYR A 64 0.08 -7.93 -4.24
CA TYR A 64 -0.16 -6.51 -4.04
C TYR A 64 0.95 -5.65 -4.61
N ALA A 65 2.19 -6.11 -4.73
CA ALA A 65 3.24 -5.41 -5.50
C ALA A 65 2.83 -5.24 -6.97
N LEU A 66 2.40 -6.32 -7.62
CA LEU A 66 1.96 -6.27 -9.02
C LEU A 66 0.63 -5.53 -9.19
N THR A 67 -0.32 -5.73 -8.28
CA THR A 67 -1.64 -5.10 -8.38
C THR A 67 -1.54 -3.60 -8.19
N SER A 68 -0.77 -3.12 -7.20
CA SER A 68 -0.55 -1.68 -6.99
C SER A 68 0.26 -1.05 -8.12
N ALA A 69 1.22 -1.77 -8.73
CA ALA A 69 2.02 -1.25 -9.84
C ALA A 69 1.26 -1.21 -11.17
N LEU A 70 0.43 -2.22 -11.46
CA LEU A 70 -0.07 -2.48 -12.81
C LEU A 70 -1.59 -2.35 -12.95
N ARG A 71 -2.33 -2.35 -11.84
CA ARG A 71 -3.80 -2.47 -11.83
C ARG A 71 -4.49 -1.44 -10.94
N ASP A 72 -3.76 -0.51 -10.33
CA ASP A 72 -4.35 0.63 -9.65
C ASP A 72 -4.98 1.58 -10.67
N ARG A 73 -6.31 1.57 -10.76
CA ARG A 73 -7.09 2.30 -11.77
C ARG A 73 -6.90 3.82 -11.75
N ARG A 74 -6.33 4.37 -10.68
CA ARG A 74 -6.03 5.81 -10.58
C ARG A 74 -4.83 6.22 -11.42
N PHE A 75 -4.02 5.25 -11.85
CA PHE A 75 -2.77 5.49 -12.55
C PHE A 75 -2.62 4.56 -13.77
N PRO A 76 -1.89 4.96 -14.83
CA PRO A 76 -1.48 4.02 -15.86
C PRO A 76 -0.55 2.95 -15.25
N PRO A 77 -0.48 1.73 -15.79
CA PRO A 77 0.48 0.73 -15.34
C PRO A 77 1.90 1.32 -15.29
N ILE A 78 2.67 0.99 -14.26
CA ILE A 78 4.10 1.32 -14.21
C ILE A 78 4.78 0.69 -15.42
N GLU A 79 5.79 1.37 -15.97
CA GLU A 79 6.63 0.84 -17.04
C GLU A 79 8.02 0.43 -16.52
N ALA A 80 8.67 -0.54 -17.19
CA ALA A 80 10.01 -1.02 -16.79
C ALA A 80 11.06 0.10 -16.66
N ARG A 81 10.99 1.12 -17.53
CA ARG A 81 11.89 2.29 -17.48
C ARG A 81 11.71 3.16 -16.23
N GLU A 82 10.57 3.04 -15.54
CA GLU A 82 10.30 3.80 -14.31
C GLU A 82 10.98 3.17 -13.09
N LEU A 83 11.35 1.87 -13.13
CA LEU A 83 11.89 1.12 -12.00
C LEU A 83 13.00 1.85 -11.21
N PRO A 84 14.01 2.49 -11.84
CA PRO A 84 15.07 3.18 -11.11
C PRO A 84 14.62 4.46 -10.39
N LEU A 85 13.40 4.94 -10.67
CA LEU A 85 12.83 6.17 -10.13
C LEU A 85 11.76 5.88 -9.06
N LEU A 86 11.50 4.60 -8.76
CA LEU A 86 10.47 4.21 -7.81
C LEU A 86 10.99 4.17 -6.39
N GLU A 87 10.10 4.48 -5.46
CA GLU A 87 10.19 4.13 -4.05
C GLU A 87 9.06 3.14 -3.75
N CYS A 88 9.36 2.12 -2.96
CA CYS A 88 8.36 1.15 -2.51
C CYS A 88 8.26 1.21 -0.98
N THR A 89 7.03 1.32 -0.50
CA THR A 89 6.67 1.21 0.91
C THR A 89 5.80 -0.01 1.09
N VAL A 90 6.09 -0.82 2.11
CA VAL A 90 5.24 -1.92 2.55
C VAL A 90 4.68 -1.56 3.91
N SER A 91 3.37 -1.63 4.07
CA SER A 91 2.68 -1.37 5.33
C SER A 91 2.05 -2.66 5.81
N ILE A 92 2.46 -3.13 6.98
CA ILE A 92 1.84 -4.25 7.69
C ILE A 92 0.99 -3.64 8.80
N LEU A 93 -0.30 -3.96 8.82
CA LEU A 93 -1.20 -3.39 9.81
C LEU A 93 -1.37 -4.35 10.99
N THR A 94 -1.26 -3.80 12.20
CA THR A 94 -1.43 -4.51 13.46
C THR A 94 -2.35 -3.72 14.37
N ASP A 95 -2.79 -4.34 15.47
CA ASP A 95 -3.37 -3.63 16.62
C ASP A 95 -4.59 -2.77 16.28
N TYR A 96 -5.57 -3.36 15.60
CA TYR A 96 -6.84 -2.69 15.29
C TYR A 96 -7.60 -2.38 16.58
N GLU A 97 -7.96 -1.11 16.76
CA GLU A 97 -8.77 -0.65 17.88
C GLU A 97 -9.87 0.31 17.42
N THR A 98 -10.97 0.36 18.17
CA THR A 98 -12.03 1.34 17.97
C THR A 98 -11.64 2.63 18.66
N ALA A 99 -11.53 3.72 17.90
CA ALA A 99 -11.31 5.05 18.44
C ALA A 99 -12.50 5.49 19.32
N ASN A 100 -12.21 6.15 20.45
CA ASN A 100 -13.23 6.70 21.35
C ASN A 100 -13.99 7.87 20.71
N ASP A 101 -13.28 8.72 19.97
CA ASP A 101 -13.83 9.83 19.19
C ASP A 101 -12.94 10.15 17.97
N TYR A 102 -13.32 11.13 17.16
CA TYR A 102 -12.65 11.45 15.90
C TYR A 102 -11.24 12.06 16.05
N LEU A 103 -10.84 12.43 17.28
CA LEU A 103 -9.51 12.94 17.63
C LEU A 103 -8.67 11.92 18.40
N ASP A 104 -9.19 10.72 18.64
CA ASP A 104 -8.49 9.66 19.37
C ASP A 104 -7.50 8.91 18.47
N TRP A 105 -6.48 9.63 18.01
CA TRP A 105 -5.40 9.09 17.20
C TRP A 105 -4.15 9.98 17.24
N GLU A 106 -3.00 9.38 16.97
CA GLU A 106 -1.71 10.06 16.95
C GLU A 106 -1.16 10.13 15.51
N VAL A 107 -0.96 11.35 15.00
CA VAL A 107 -0.45 11.59 13.63
C VAL A 107 0.91 10.92 13.45
N GLY A 108 1.09 10.21 12.33
CA GLY A 108 2.32 9.49 12.02
C GLY A 108 2.46 8.13 12.71
N LYS A 109 1.51 7.78 13.59
CA LYS A 109 1.48 6.48 14.28
C LYS A 109 0.24 5.68 13.92
N HIS A 110 -0.95 6.27 13.98
CA HIS A 110 -2.21 5.56 13.72
C HIS A 110 -2.71 5.79 12.30
N GLY A 111 -3.16 4.71 11.66
CA GLY A 111 -3.99 4.76 10.45
C GLY A 111 -5.46 4.81 10.83
N ILE A 112 -6.32 5.28 9.92
CA ILE A 112 -7.75 5.46 10.17
C ILE A 112 -8.56 4.60 9.21
N ILE A 113 -9.52 3.86 9.75
CA ILE A 113 -10.57 3.18 8.99
C ILE A 113 -11.89 3.84 9.37
N ILE A 114 -12.59 4.39 8.38
CA ILE A 114 -13.88 5.04 8.56
C ILE A 114 -14.93 4.16 7.91
N GLU A 115 -15.98 3.82 8.64
CA GLU A 115 -17.11 3.07 8.12
C GLU A 115 -18.41 3.73 8.56
N PHE A 116 -19.32 3.99 7.62
CA PHE A 116 -20.63 4.55 7.93
C PHE A 116 -21.68 4.12 6.91
N SER A 117 -22.94 4.17 7.32
CA SER A 117 -24.08 4.02 6.41
C SER A 117 -24.45 5.39 5.85
N ASP A 118 -24.38 5.53 4.55
CA ASP A 118 -24.79 6.72 3.81
C ASP A 118 -26.31 6.90 3.94
N PRO A 119 -26.80 7.94 4.65
CA PRO A 119 -28.22 8.07 4.98
C PRO A 119 -29.10 8.32 3.76
N ASP A 120 -28.54 8.94 2.71
CA ASP A 120 -29.29 9.30 1.51
C ASP A 120 -29.41 8.12 0.53
N TYR A 121 -28.42 7.22 0.54
CA TYR A 121 -28.35 6.12 -0.41
C TYR A 121 -28.53 4.73 0.22
N ASN A 122 -28.65 4.64 1.54
CA ASN A 122 -28.72 3.38 2.31
C ASN A 122 -27.61 2.39 1.91
N THR A 123 -26.40 2.92 1.67
CA THR A 123 -25.24 2.11 1.28
C THR A 123 -24.15 2.22 2.33
N ARG A 124 -23.47 1.11 2.63
CA ARG A 124 -22.30 1.14 3.50
C ARG A 124 -21.12 1.72 2.73
N ARG A 125 -20.47 2.73 3.30
CA ARG A 125 -19.25 3.34 2.80
C ARG A 125 -18.10 2.95 3.73
N SER A 126 -16.92 2.75 3.16
CA SER A 126 -15.69 2.62 3.92
C SER A 126 -14.54 3.38 3.26
N ALA A 127 -13.62 3.87 4.08
CA ALA A 127 -12.38 4.48 3.65
C ALA A 127 -11.25 4.09 4.60
N THR A 128 -10.03 4.02 4.07
CA THR A 128 -8.84 3.68 4.84
C THR A 128 -7.72 4.64 4.49
N TYR A 129 -7.07 5.16 5.51
CA TYR A 129 -5.92 6.05 5.42
C TYR A 129 -4.79 5.43 6.25
N LEU A 130 -3.64 5.20 5.61
CA LEU A 130 -2.47 4.63 6.28
C LEU A 130 -1.80 5.67 7.21
N PRO A 131 -1.04 5.23 8.24
CA PRO A 131 -0.46 6.14 9.24
C PRO A 131 0.33 7.32 8.67
N GLU A 132 1.05 7.11 7.56
CA GLU A 132 1.87 8.11 6.91
C GLU A 132 1.05 9.20 6.19
N VAL A 133 -0.23 8.96 5.88
CA VAL A 133 -1.02 9.87 5.04
C VAL A 133 -1.24 11.21 5.74
N ALA A 134 -1.66 11.19 7.00
CA ALA A 134 -1.97 12.42 7.73
C ALA A 134 -0.73 13.32 7.88
N ALA A 135 0.44 12.73 8.16
CA ALA A 135 1.68 13.47 8.35
C ALA A 135 2.15 14.20 7.07
N HIS A 136 1.85 13.65 5.89
CA HIS A 136 2.19 14.31 4.61
C HIS A 136 1.30 15.50 4.26
N GLU A 137 0.14 15.64 4.89
CA GLU A 137 -0.84 16.70 4.60
C GLU A 137 -0.78 17.85 5.64
N VAL A 138 0.07 17.75 6.67
CA VAL A 138 0.28 18.84 7.63
C VAL A 138 1.15 19.92 6.96
N VAL A 139 0.49 20.98 6.49
CA VAL A 139 1.10 22.22 6.00
C VAL A 139 1.41 23.18 7.15
#